data_AF-A0A8H3X7Z7-F1
#
_entry.id   AF-A0A8H3X7Z7-F1
#
_cell.length_a   1.000
_cell.length_b   1.000
_cell.length_c   1.000
_cell.angle_alpha   90.00
_cell.angle_beta   90.00
_cell.angle_gamma   90.00
#
_symmetry.space_group_name_H-M   'P 1'
#
loop_
_entity.id
_entity.type
_entity.pdbx_description
1 polymer ?
#
loop_
_entity_poly.entity_id
_entity_poly.type
_entity_poly.pdbx_seq_one_letter_code
_entity_poly.pdbx_strand_id
1 'polypeptide(L)'
;MVVCKGVGNCLYTSSLFILTFLTIIALGISAYDIIYNAKTREHFLYVYIASGSYFLTGFITVLLGWCRLNLVKNALANIPKSYMPIKKKDLPNSVFNLITGELTRVSKIAWTAEPKPEDVNLPGWGRLGSDYDDIHFKTSMIDTFSLIEQTALKKSSSLRRQHSMSVQRYIDLLIEHRAIDRNLGHAYVEGYERARFSEDEIHQEHYTEFMKLVLQLLRRLGYNGD
;
A
#
# COMPACT_ATOMS: atom_id res chain seq x y z
N MET A 1 -6.55 -11.81 5.95
CA MET A 1 -7.79 -12.62 6.04
C MET A 1 -8.52 -12.54 7.38
N VAL A 2 -7.96 -11.91 8.44
CA VAL A 2 -8.64 -11.70 9.75
C VAL A 2 -9.54 -10.46 9.76
N VAL A 3 -9.22 -9.44 8.96
CA VAL A 3 -9.93 -8.14 8.95
C VAL A 3 -11.37 -8.25 8.41
N CYS A 4 -11.63 -9.07 7.39
CA CYS A 4 -12.98 -9.22 6.81
C CYS A 4 -13.98 -9.90 7.77
N LYS A 5 -13.51 -10.69 8.74
CA LYS A 5 -14.38 -11.42 9.68
C LYS A 5 -14.93 -10.49 10.77
N GLY A 6 -14.19 -9.43 11.12
CA GLY A 6 -14.64 -8.38 12.04
C GLY A 6 -15.67 -7.44 11.41
N VAL A 7 -15.48 -7.05 10.14
CA VAL A 7 -16.37 -6.12 9.43
C VAL A 7 -17.74 -6.74 9.16
N GLY A 8 -17.79 -8.01 8.72
CA GLY A 8 -19.07 -8.69 8.48
C GLY A 8 -19.92 -8.85 9.75
N ASN A 9 -19.28 -9.19 10.88
CA ASN A 9 -19.99 -9.35 12.16
C ASN A 9 -20.45 -8.00 12.73
N CYS A 10 -19.68 -6.92 12.50
CA CYS A 10 -20.03 -5.56 12.88
C CYS A 10 -21.23 -5.04 12.05
N LEU A 11 -21.20 -5.21 10.72
CA LEU A 11 -22.30 -4.82 9.84
C LEU A 11 -23.59 -5.58 10.15
N TYR A 12 -23.49 -6.89 10.41
CA TYR A 12 -24.64 -7.72 10.76
C TYR A 12 -25.23 -7.38 12.13
N THR A 13 -24.38 -7.14 13.13
CA THR A 13 -24.84 -6.74 14.47
C THR A 13 -25.49 -5.37 14.42
N SER A 14 -24.86 -4.41 13.73
CA SER A 14 -25.40 -3.06 13.54
C SER A 14 -26.72 -3.07 12.77
N SER A 15 -26.84 -3.84 11.68
CA SER A 15 -28.08 -3.91 10.91
C SER A 15 -29.24 -4.53 11.71
N LEU A 16 -28.95 -5.52 12.56
CA LEU A 16 -29.95 -6.12 13.44
C LEU A 16 -30.45 -5.11 14.48
N PHE A 17 -29.56 -4.37 15.15
CA PHE A 17 -29.96 -3.34 16.11
C PHE A 17 -30.78 -2.23 15.44
N ILE A 18 -30.36 -1.77 14.26
CA ILE A 18 -31.08 -0.75 13.48
C ILE A 18 -32.49 -1.24 13.11
N LEU A 19 -32.61 -2.47 12.62
CA LEU A 19 -33.91 -3.04 12.23
C LEU A 19 -34.83 -3.22 13.44
N THR A 20 -34.29 -3.69 14.57
CA THR A 20 -35.07 -3.85 15.81
C THR A 20 -35.54 -2.48 16.33
N PHE A 21 -34.67 -1.47 16.30
CA PHE A 21 -35.01 -0.11 16.69
C PHE A 21 -36.07 0.51 15.77
N LEU A 22 -35.95 0.32 14.46
CA LEU A 22 -36.94 0.77 13.48
C LEU A 22 -38.31 0.13 13.74
N THR A 23 -38.36 -1.18 14.08
CA THR A 23 -39.62 -1.84 14.43
C THR A 23 -40.25 -1.29 15.70
N ILE A 24 -39.45 -0.92 16.70
CA ILE A 24 -39.94 -0.27 17.93
C ILE A 24 -40.52 1.11 17.64
N ILE A 25 -39.86 1.91 16.79
CA ILE A 25 -40.37 3.22 16.36
C ILE A 25 -41.70 3.05 15.60
N ALA A 26 -41.77 2.11 14.67
CA ALA A 26 -42.98 1.85 13.89
C ALA A 26 -44.15 1.47 14.81
N LEU A 27 -43.92 0.60 15.82
CA LEU A 27 -44.92 0.27 16.83
C LEU A 27 -45.34 1.49 17.66
N GLY A 28 -44.40 2.38 18.00
CA GLY A 28 -44.68 3.62 18.71
C GLY A 28 -45.57 4.59 17.92
N ILE A 29 -45.31 4.73 16.62
CA ILE A 29 -46.13 5.56 15.72
C ILE A 29 -47.56 4.98 15.61
N SER A 30 -47.69 3.66 15.43
CA SER A 30 -49.01 3.01 15.42
C SER A 30 -49.77 3.17 16.73
N ALA A 31 -49.09 3.05 17.87
CA ALA A 31 -49.70 3.26 19.18
C ALA A 31 -50.16 4.72 19.37
N TYR A 32 -49.38 5.69 18.90
CA TYR A 32 -49.72 7.11 18.97
C TYR A 32 -51.00 7.44 18.17
N ASP A 33 -51.13 6.88 16.97
CA ASP A 33 -52.32 7.08 16.12
C ASP A 33 -53.58 6.49 16.77
N ILE A 34 -53.48 5.33 17.41
CA ILE A 34 -54.60 4.71 18.13
C ILE A 34 -55.03 5.55 19.34
N ILE A 35 -54.07 6.10 20.10
CA ILE A 35 -54.37 7.00 21.23
C ILE A 35 -55.06 8.27 20.74
N TYR A 36 -54.60 8.84 19.63
CA TYR A 36 -55.20 10.04 19.04
C TYR A 36 -56.64 9.80 18.57
N ASN A 37 -56.87 8.70 17.85
CA ASN A 37 -58.19 8.33 17.37
C ASN A 37 -59.16 7.96 18.52
N ALA A 38 -58.65 7.36 19.59
CA ALA A 38 -59.47 6.99 20.75
C ALA A 38 -59.88 8.21 21.60
N LYS A 39 -59.04 9.23 21.72
CA LYS A 39 -59.39 10.49 22.40
C LYS A 39 -60.55 11.22 21.72
N THR A 40 -60.70 11.04 20.41
CA THR A 40 -61.80 11.60 19.62
C THR A 40 -63.14 10.85 19.82
N ARG A 41 -63.13 9.62 20.37
CA ARG A 41 -64.32 8.73 20.44
C ARG A 41 -64.70 8.24 21.86
N GLU A 42 -64.11 8.79 22.92
CA GLU A 42 -64.45 8.56 24.35
C GLU A 42 -64.58 7.08 24.83
N HIS A 43 -64.02 6.09 24.13
CA HIS A 43 -64.09 4.69 24.56
C HIS A 43 -62.78 4.21 25.23
N PHE A 44 -62.73 4.31 26.57
CA PHE A 44 -61.55 4.00 27.40
C PHE A 44 -61.06 2.54 27.35
N LEU A 45 -61.96 1.57 27.14
CA LEU A 45 -61.61 0.14 27.10
C LEU A 45 -60.71 -0.23 25.92
N TYR A 46 -60.93 0.37 24.74
CA TYR A 46 -60.11 0.10 23.55
C TYR A 46 -58.68 0.59 23.72
N VAL A 47 -58.48 1.73 24.41
CA VAL A 47 -57.14 2.27 24.70
C VAL A 47 -56.35 1.33 25.59
N TYR A 48 -57.00 0.75 26.61
CA TYR A 48 -56.32 -0.16 27.53
C TYR A 48 -55.89 -1.46 26.85
N ILE A 49 -56.78 -2.07 26.05
CA ILE A 49 -56.49 -3.31 25.31
C ILE A 49 -55.40 -3.08 24.26
N ALA A 50 -55.48 -1.97 23.51
CA ALA A 50 -54.47 -1.62 22.53
C ALA A 50 -53.11 -1.36 23.19
N SER A 51 -53.06 -0.53 24.23
CA SER A 51 -51.81 -0.24 24.96
C SER A 51 -51.12 -1.53 25.46
N GLY A 52 -51.89 -2.46 26.03
CA GLY A 52 -51.37 -3.74 26.52
C GLY A 52 -50.77 -4.62 25.42
N SER A 53 -51.42 -4.73 24.25
CA SER A 53 -50.94 -5.58 23.15
C SER A 53 -49.68 -5.02 22.48
N TYR A 54 -49.56 -3.70 22.35
CA TYR A 54 -48.34 -3.06 21.82
C TYR A 54 -47.17 -3.19 22.78
N PHE A 55 -47.41 -3.00 24.08
CA PHE A 55 -46.38 -3.19 25.11
C PHE A 55 -45.84 -4.63 25.09
N LEU A 56 -46.74 -5.61 25.05
CA LEU A 56 -46.37 -7.02 24.99
C LEU A 56 -45.56 -7.34 23.73
N THR A 57 -45.97 -6.81 22.58
CA THR A 57 -45.27 -7.03 21.30
C THR A 57 -43.86 -6.44 21.32
N GLY A 58 -43.69 -5.21 21.81
CA GLY A 58 -42.37 -4.59 21.95
C GLY A 58 -41.46 -5.33 22.94
N PHE A 59 -42.02 -5.87 24.03
CA PHE A 59 -41.27 -6.67 24.99
C PHE A 59 -40.77 -7.98 24.36
N ILE A 60 -41.62 -8.67 23.59
CA ILE A 60 -41.26 -9.92 22.90
C ILE A 60 -40.15 -9.67 21.86
N THR A 61 -40.21 -8.60 21.08
CA THR A 61 -39.19 -8.32 20.05
C THR A 61 -37.81 -8.07 20.66
N VAL A 62 -37.74 -7.32 21.77
CA VAL A 62 -36.50 -7.09 22.52
C VAL A 62 -35.94 -8.41 23.08
N LEU A 63 -36.79 -9.24 23.70
CA LEU A 63 -36.37 -10.54 24.22
C LEU A 63 -35.80 -11.46 23.13
N LEU A 64 -36.45 -11.53 21.97
CA LEU A 64 -35.95 -12.34 20.84
C LEU A 64 -34.60 -11.84 20.33
N GLY A 65 -34.41 -10.52 20.23
CA GLY A 65 -33.13 -9.91 19.88
C GLY A 65 -32.03 -10.27 20.88
N TRP A 66 -32.33 -10.19 22.18
CA TRP A 66 -31.40 -10.52 23.26
C TRP A 66 -31.01 -12.00 23.26
N CYS A 67 -31.99 -12.90 23.09
CA CYS A 67 -31.77 -14.33 22.95
C CYS A 67 -30.86 -14.65 21.77
N ARG A 68 -31.09 -14.03 20.60
CA ARG A 68 -30.26 -14.26 19.41
C ARG A 68 -28.80 -13.82 19.63
N LEU A 69 -28.58 -12.67 20.26
CA LEU A 69 -27.23 -12.20 20.57
C LEU A 69 -26.49 -13.17 21.51
N ASN A 70 -27.18 -13.65 22.55
CA ASN A 70 -26.61 -14.60 23.50
C ASN A 70 -26.35 -15.98 22.86
N LEU A 71 -27.25 -16.46 21.99
CA LEU A 71 -27.07 -17.70 21.25
C LEU A 71 -25.84 -17.64 20.33
N VAL A 72 -25.65 -16.54 19.61
CA VAL A 72 -24.48 -16.34 18.74
C VAL A 72 -23.20 -16.30 19.58
N LYS A 73 -23.20 -15.56 20.70
CA LYS A 73 -22.05 -15.52 21.62
C LYS A 73 -21.70 -16.91 22.17
N ASN A 74 -22.71 -17.66 22.61
CA ASN A 74 -22.54 -19.01 23.12
C ASN A 74 -22.07 -19.99 22.01
N ALA A 75 -22.59 -19.85 20.79
CA ALA A 75 -22.15 -20.65 19.65
C ALA A 75 -20.67 -20.38 19.32
N LEU A 76 -20.21 -19.13 19.32
CA LEU A 76 -18.80 -18.79 19.15
C LEU A 76 -17.92 -19.32 20.29
N ALA A 77 -18.42 -19.31 21.54
CA ALA A 77 -17.71 -19.87 22.67
C ALA A 77 -17.60 -21.41 22.58
N ASN A 78 -18.60 -22.06 21.99
CA ASN A 78 -18.65 -23.51 21.76
C ASN A 78 -17.89 -23.98 20.53
N ILE A 79 -17.42 -23.07 19.65
CA ILE A 79 -16.48 -23.46 18.58
C ILE A 79 -15.23 -24.00 19.27
N PRO A 80 -14.88 -25.29 19.09
CA PRO A 80 -13.66 -25.84 19.67
C PRO A 80 -12.49 -25.05 19.10
N LYS A 81 -11.84 -24.24 19.94
CA LYS A 81 -10.62 -23.55 19.56
C LYS A 81 -9.63 -24.65 19.17
N SER A 82 -9.07 -24.58 17.96
CA SER A 82 -8.00 -25.48 17.55
C SER A 82 -6.90 -25.37 18.61
N TYR A 83 -6.88 -26.37 19.48
CA TYR A 83 -6.01 -26.36 20.63
C TYR A 83 -4.64 -26.74 20.11
N MET A 84 -3.80 -25.73 19.93
CA MET A 84 -2.41 -25.92 19.59
C MET A 84 -1.67 -26.12 20.92
N PRO A 85 -1.21 -27.36 21.22
CA PRO A 85 -0.61 -27.64 22.51
C PRO A 85 0.81 -27.05 22.50
N ILE A 86 0.94 -25.81 22.95
CA ILE A 86 2.22 -25.09 23.04
C ILE A 86 2.75 -25.16 24.48
N LYS A 87 1.94 -25.58 25.46
CA LYS A 87 2.35 -25.58 26.87
C LYS A 87 2.96 -26.94 27.23
N LYS A 88 4.01 -26.91 28.07
CA LYS A 88 4.71 -28.11 28.55
C LYS A 88 3.81 -29.13 29.25
N LYS A 89 2.68 -28.68 29.82
CA LYS A 89 1.70 -29.53 30.50
C LYS A 89 0.76 -30.29 29.54
N ASP A 90 0.74 -29.93 28.27
CA ASP A 90 -0.20 -30.43 27.27
C ASP A 90 0.39 -31.60 26.46
N LEU A 91 1.70 -31.86 26.55
CA LEU A 91 2.40 -32.94 25.85
C LEU A 91 3.42 -33.66 26.73
N PRO A 92 3.78 -34.91 26.38
CA PRO A 92 4.97 -35.55 26.91
C PRO A 92 6.23 -34.71 26.65
N ASN A 93 7.14 -34.66 27.64
CA ASN A 93 8.35 -33.82 27.59
C ASN A 93 9.20 -34.05 26.33
N SER A 94 9.27 -35.29 25.81
CA SER A 94 10.03 -35.61 24.59
C SER A 94 9.49 -34.89 23.35
N VAL A 95 8.16 -34.94 23.14
CA VAL A 95 7.50 -34.28 22.00
C VAL A 95 7.57 -32.76 22.13
N PHE A 96 7.40 -32.24 23.35
CA PHE A 96 7.54 -30.82 23.63
C PHE A 96 8.95 -30.30 23.29
N ASN A 97 9.99 -31.02 23.72
CA ASN A 97 11.39 -30.68 23.44
C ASN A 97 11.71 -30.77 21.95
N LEU A 98 11.14 -31.74 21.23
CA LEU A 98 11.30 -31.85 19.79
C LEU A 98 10.68 -30.66 19.05
N ILE A 99 9.43 -30.31 19.36
CA ILE A 99 8.72 -29.20 18.72
C ILE A 99 9.42 -27.88 19.01
N THR A 100 9.78 -27.61 20.27
CA THR A 100 10.48 -26.39 20.66
C THR A 100 11.88 -26.32 20.05
N GLY A 101 12.57 -27.45 19.92
CA GLY A 101 13.85 -27.55 19.23
C GLY A 101 13.74 -27.15 17.76
N GLU A 102 12.80 -27.74 17.02
CA GLU A 102 12.58 -27.40 15.61
C GLU A 102 12.10 -25.97 15.40
N LEU A 103 11.20 -25.46 16.26
CA LEU A 103 10.77 -24.06 16.20
C LEU A 103 11.94 -23.09 16.41
N THR A 104 12.83 -23.40 17.35
CA THR A 104 14.03 -22.61 17.61
C THR A 104 15.02 -22.71 16.44
N ARG A 105 15.13 -23.90 15.83
CA ARG A 105 15.97 -24.12 14.66
C ARG A 105 15.48 -23.29 13.47
N VAL A 106 14.19 -23.37 13.17
CA VAL A 106 13.57 -22.63 12.06
C VAL A 106 13.58 -21.13 12.33
N SER A 107 13.34 -20.68 13.56
CA SER A 107 13.44 -19.25 13.89
C SER A 107 14.86 -18.72 13.71
N LYS A 108 15.88 -19.50 14.11
CA LYS A 108 17.28 -19.13 13.90
C LYS A 108 17.65 -19.11 12.42
N ILE A 109 17.20 -20.09 11.64
CA ILE A 109 17.39 -20.12 10.18
C ILE A 109 16.74 -18.90 9.55
N ALA A 110 15.48 -18.62 9.89
CA ALA A 110 14.75 -17.47 9.35
C ALA A 110 15.44 -16.14 9.68
N TRP A 111 15.90 -15.98 10.93
CA TRP A 111 16.66 -14.81 11.36
C TRP A 111 17.99 -14.67 10.60
N THR A 112 18.69 -15.77 10.37
CA THR A 112 19.98 -15.76 9.66
C THR A 112 19.80 -15.58 8.15
N ALA A 113 18.65 -16.01 7.61
CA ALA A 113 18.30 -15.89 6.20
C ALA A 113 17.66 -14.54 5.86
N GLU A 114 17.44 -13.67 6.84
CA GLU A 114 16.97 -12.30 6.57
C GLU A 114 18.01 -11.60 5.69
N PRO A 115 17.63 -11.13 4.50
CA PRO A 115 18.57 -10.53 3.57
C PRO A 115 19.08 -9.24 4.18
N LYS A 116 20.39 -9.15 4.40
CA LYS A 116 20.97 -7.89 4.84
C LYS A 116 21.04 -6.92 3.67
N PRO A 117 20.96 -5.60 3.93
CA PRO A 117 21.12 -4.59 2.89
C PRO A 117 22.45 -4.72 2.14
N GLU A 118 23.49 -5.22 2.81
CA GLU A 118 24.81 -5.45 2.23
C GLU A 118 24.88 -6.62 1.23
N ASP A 119 23.98 -7.60 1.36
CA ASP A 119 23.96 -8.83 0.55
C ASP A 119 23.18 -8.65 -0.76
N VAL A 120 22.38 -7.58 -0.87
CA VAL A 120 21.60 -7.26 -2.06
C VAL A 120 22.45 -6.39 -2.99
N ASN A 121 23.26 -7.04 -3.83
CA ASN A 121 23.91 -6.39 -4.96
C ASN A 121 23.17 -6.76 -6.25
N LEU A 122 22.22 -5.90 -6.64
CA LEU A 122 21.49 -6.03 -7.89
C LEU A 122 22.34 -5.44 -9.02
N PRO A 123 22.74 -6.23 -10.04
CA PRO A 123 23.45 -5.71 -11.20
C PRO A 123 22.66 -4.56 -11.84
N GLY A 124 23.33 -3.44 -12.15
CA GLY A 124 22.70 -2.26 -12.76
C GLY A 124 22.04 -1.29 -11.77
N TRP A 125 21.95 -1.64 -10.48
CA TRP A 125 21.41 -0.78 -9.42
C TRP A 125 22.49 -0.34 -8.45
N GLY A 126 22.30 0.85 -7.86
CA GLY A 126 23.11 1.30 -6.74
C GLY A 126 22.92 0.45 -5.49
N ARG A 127 23.97 0.37 -4.67
CA ARG A 127 23.95 -0.41 -3.43
C ARG A 127 23.05 0.28 -2.40
N LEU A 128 22.19 -0.50 -1.73
CA LEU A 128 21.36 -0.02 -0.63
C LEU A 128 22.22 0.66 0.45
N GLY A 129 21.85 1.87 0.85
CA GLY A 129 22.61 2.68 1.82
C GLY A 129 23.87 3.36 1.29
N SER A 130 24.14 3.31 -0.03
CA SER A 130 25.18 4.13 -0.67
C SER A 130 24.60 5.47 -1.16
N ASP A 131 25.46 6.39 -1.62
CA ASP A 131 25.03 7.65 -2.26
C ASP A 131 24.19 7.43 -3.53
N TYR A 132 24.18 6.20 -4.06
CA TYR A 132 23.42 5.81 -5.25
C TYR A 132 22.23 4.91 -4.91
N ASP A 133 21.77 4.91 -3.66
CA ASP A 133 20.59 4.14 -3.25
C ASP A 133 19.38 4.48 -4.13
N ASP A 134 18.62 3.46 -4.52
CA ASP A 134 17.44 3.54 -5.40
C ASP A 134 17.70 4.11 -6.82
N ILE A 135 18.97 4.13 -7.28
CA ILE A 135 19.31 4.57 -8.64
C ILE A 135 19.57 3.38 -9.55
N HIS A 136 18.77 3.25 -10.62
CA HIS A 136 19.07 2.37 -11.74
C HIS A 136 20.00 3.08 -12.73
N PHE A 137 21.21 2.55 -12.91
CA PHE A 137 22.28 3.24 -13.62
C PHE A 137 21.93 3.50 -15.09
N LYS A 138 21.44 2.50 -15.83
CA LYS A 138 21.11 2.68 -17.26
C LYS A 138 20.01 3.72 -17.48
N THR A 139 18.93 3.65 -16.69
CA THR A 139 17.82 4.61 -16.79
C THR A 139 18.30 6.02 -16.47
N SER A 140 19.03 6.18 -15.36
CA SER A 140 19.59 7.47 -14.94
C SER A 140 20.51 8.06 -16.03
N MET A 141 21.39 7.25 -16.63
CA MET A 141 22.26 7.66 -17.73
C MET A 141 21.47 8.12 -18.96
N ILE A 142 20.40 7.41 -19.33
CA ILE A 142 19.56 7.79 -20.47
C ILE A 142 18.83 9.11 -20.18
N ASP A 143 18.34 9.29 -18.96
CA ASP A 143 17.61 10.49 -18.54
C ASP A 143 18.49 11.75 -18.53
N THR A 144 19.82 11.61 -18.38
CA THR A 144 20.76 12.75 -18.45
C THR A 144 20.67 13.53 -19.76
N PHE A 145 20.26 12.88 -20.86
CA PHE A 145 20.08 13.54 -22.15
C PHE A 145 19.05 14.68 -22.07
N SER A 146 17.94 14.45 -21.38
CA SER A 146 16.88 15.45 -21.23
C SER A 146 17.38 16.70 -20.49
N LEU A 147 18.26 16.52 -19.51
CA LEU A 147 18.88 17.60 -18.76
C LEU A 147 19.83 18.42 -19.62
N ILE A 148 20.62 17.76 -20.47
CA ILE A 148 21.52 18.42 -21.43
C ILE A 148 20.72 19.25 -22.43
N GLU A 149 19.65 18.69 -22.99
CA GLU A 149 18.76 19.39 -23.93
C GLU A 149 18.12 20.63 -23.30
N GLN A 150 17.57 20.50 -22.09
CA GLN A 150 16.99 21.62 -21.35
C GLN A 150 18.02 22.71 -21.04
N THR A 151 19.24 22.31 -20.66
CA THR A 151 20.32 23.25 -20.35
C THR A 151 20.80 23.99 -21.60
N ALA A 152 20.96 23.27 -22.72
CA ALA A 152 21.33 23.86 -24.00
C ALA A 152 20.27 24.87 -24.49
N LEU A 153 18.98 24.54 -24.34
CA LEU A 153 17.86 25.43 -24.65
C LEU A 153 17.87 26.71 -23.81
N LYS A 154 18.17 26.61 -22.51
CA LYS A 154 18.30 27.78 -21.62
C LYS A 154 19.47 28.67 -22.03
N LYS A 155 20.57 28.08 -22.50
CA LYS A 155 21.75 28.83 -22.96
C LYS A 155 21.48 29.59 -24.27
N SER A 156 20.85 28.93 -25.24
CA SER A 156 20.44 29.59 -26.48
C SER A 156 19.24 28.89 -27.10
N SER A 157 18.24 29.69 -27.50
CA SER A 157 17.09 29.22 -28.28
C SER A 157 17.47 28.63 -29.64
N SER A 158 18.66 28.96 -30.16
CA SER A 158 19.21 28.41 -31.41
C SER A 158 19.66 26.95 -31.29
N LEU A 159 19.87 26.43 -30.08
CA LEU A 159 20.34 25.05 -29.83
C LEU A 159 19.18 24.07 -29.64
N ARG A 160 17.99 24.41 -30.15
CA ARG A 160 16.81 23.57 -30.07
C ARG A 160 16.96 22.33 -30.94
N ARG A 161 16.75 21.17 -30.34
CA ARG A 161 16.71 19.90 -31.07
C ARG A 161 15.47 19.82 -31.95
N GLN A 162 15.63 19.25 -33.14
CA GLN A 162 14.52 18.82 -33.99
C GLN A 162 14.03 17.43 -33.56
N HIS A 163 12.71 17.21 -33.51
CA HIS A 163 12.13 15.98 -32.96
C HIS A 163 12.62 14.68 -33.64
N SER A 164 12.99 14.74 -34.92
CA SER A 164 13.50 13.60 -35.70
C SER A 164 15.01 13.34 -35.54
N MET A 165 15.73 14.20 -34.85
CA MET A 165 17.18 14.11 -34.68
C MET A 165 17.55 13.00 -33.67
N SER A 166 18.66 12.28 -33.86
CA SER A 166 19.17 11.34 -32.84
C SER A 166 19.95 12.07 -31.74
N VAL A 167 20.24 11.38 -30.63
CA VAL A 167 21.07 11.94 -29.55
C VAL A 167 22.48 12.26 -30.06
N GLN A 168 23.11 11.33 -30.78
CA GLN A 168 24.40 11.54 -31.41
C GLN A 168 24.41 12.79 -32.31
N ARG A 169 23.43 12.90 -33.22
CA ARG A 169 23.34 14.04 -34.14
C ARG A 169 23.14 15.37 -33.41
N TYR A 170 22.42 15.34 -32.28
CA TYR A 170 22.23 16.53 -31.45
C TYR A 170 23.54 16.95 -30.77
N ILE A 171 24.32 16.01 -30.25
CA ILE A 171 25.63 16.31 -29.66
C ILE A 171 26.61 16.85 -30.72
N ASP A 172 26.59 16.31 -31.94
CA ASP A 172 27.39 16.85 -33.05
C ASP A 172 27.04 18.31 -33.36
N LEU A 173 25.75 18.67 -33.32
CA LEU A 173 25.28 20.05 -33.48
C LEU A 173 25.84 20.95 -32.36
N LEU A 174 25.82 20.48 -31.11
CA LEU A 174 26.38 21.23 -29.98
C LEU A 174 27.90 21.44 -30.12
N ILE A 175 28.62 20.46 -30.69
CA ILE A 175 30.05 20.57 -31.00
C ILE A 175 30.29 21.58 -32.13
N GLU A 176 29.48 21.54 -33.19
CA GLU A 176 29.57 22.44 -34.35
C GLU A 176 29.39 23.91 -33.95
N HIS A 177 28.41 24.18 -33.07
CA HIS A 177 28.19 25.50 -32.48
C HIS A 177 29.18 25.89 -31.38
N ARG A 178 30.24 25.09 -31.17
CA ARG A 178 31.28 25.28 -30.14
C ARG A 178 30.71 25.42 -28.72
N ALA A 179 29.57 24.80 -28.45
CA ALA A 179 28.95 24.80 -27.13
C ALA A 179 29.58 23.75 -26.20
N ILE A 180 30.12 22.67 -26.76
CA ILE A 180 30.77 21.56 -26.05
C ILE A 180 32.04 21.13 -26.80
N ASP A 181 33.04 20.64 -26.08
CA ASP A 181 34.26 20.09 -26.64
C ASP A 181 33.99 18.76 -27.38
N ARG A 182 34.65 18.55 -28.53
CA ARG A 182 34.48 17.34 -29.36
C ARG A 182 34.71 16.06 -28.58
N ASN A 183 35.78 15.99 -27.79
CA ASN A 183 36.12 14.79 -27.01
C ASN A 183 35.08 14.46 -25.93
N LEU A 184 34.55 15.48 -25.25
CA LEU A 184 33.51 15.31 -24.23
C LEU A 184 32.19 14.85 -24.84
N GLY A 185 31.83 15.40 -26.00
CA GLY A 185 30.62 14.99 -26.71
C GLY A 185 30.68 13.53 -27.18
N HIS A 186 31.80 13.10 -27.77
CA HIS A 186 31.96 11.69 -28.19
C HIS A 186 31.95 10.72 -27.01
N ALA A 187 32.66 11.05 -25.92
CA ALA A 187 32.67 10.22 -24.71
C ALA A 187 31.27 10.09 -24.07
N TYR A 188 30.49 11.18 -24.09
CA TYR A 188 29.10 11.14 -23.62
C TYR A 188 28.22 10.26 -24.52
N VAL A 189 28.33 10.39 -25.85
CA VAL A 189 27.54 9.56 -26.78
C VAL A 189 27.87 8.08 -26.62
N GLU A 190 29.14 7.73 -26.50
CA GLU A 190 29.57 6.34 -26.28
C GLU A 190 28.94 5.76 -25.00
N GLY A 191 29.01 6.49 -23.88
CA GLY A 191 28.40 6.06 -22.62
C GLY A 191 26.87 5.95 -22.69
N TYR A 192 26.22 6.89 -23.38
CA TYR A 192 24.76 6.88 -23.59
C TYR A 192 24.32 5.71 -24.46
N GLU A 193 25.01 5.46 -25.57
CA GLU A 193 24.69 4.34 -26.48
C GLU A 193 24.95 3.00 -25.81
N ARG A 194 26.03 2.87 -25.03
CA ARG A 194 26.28 1.69 -24.22
C ARG A 194 25.15 1.46 -23.22
N ALA A 195 24.72 2.48 -22.47
CA ALA A 195 23.62 2.34 -21.52
C ALA A 195 22.28 1.96 -22.18
N ARG A 196 22.04 2.44 -23.41
CA ARG A 196 20.78 2.23 -24.12
C ARG A 196 20.70 0.93 -24.92
N PHE A 197 21.81 0.50 -25.52
CA PHE A 197 21.83 -0.60 -26.49
C PHE A 197 22.63 -1.81 -26.03
N SER A 198 23.44 -1.70 -24.97
CA SER A 198 24.16 -2.85 -24.43
C SER A 198 23.25 -3.75 -23.59
N GLU A 199 23.43 -5.05 -23.76
CA GLU A 199 22.83 -6.08 -22.91
C GLU A 199 23.51 -6.12 -21.53
N ASP A 200 24.79 -5.75 -21.44
CA ASP A 200 25.58 -5.81 -20.20
C ASP A 200 25.12 -4.78 -19.17
N GLU A 201 25.07 -5.17 -17.90
CA GLU A 201 24.75 -4.25 -16.81
C GLU A 201 25.91 -3.32 -16.46
N ILE A 202 25.57 -2.09 -16.06
CA ILE A 202 26.58 -1.08 -15.74
C ILE A 202 26.98 -1.21 -14.28
N HIS A 203 28.29 -1.22 -14.03
CA HIS A 203 28.85 -1.17 -12.68
C HIS A 203 28.91 0.25 -12.15
N GLN A 204 28.81 0.39 -10.82
CA GLN A 204 28.82 1.68 -10.12
C GLN A 204 30.04 2.56 -10.47
N GLU A 205 31.22 1.96 -10.66
CA GLU A 205 32.44 2.69 -11.03
C GLU A 205 32.27 3.40 -12.39
N HIS A 206 31.82 2.66 -13.40
CA HIS A 206 31.59 3.18 -14.75
C HIS A 206 30.47 4.23 -14.77
N TYR A 207 29.40 4.01 -13.99
CA TYR A 207 28.34 4.99 -13.81
C TYR A 207 28.88 6.30 -13.20
N THR A 208 29.72 6.19 -12.17
CA THR A 208 30.31 7.36 -11.50
C THR A 208 31.19 8.17 -12.44
N GLU A 209 31.99 7.49 -13.27
CA GLU A 209 32.80 8.14 -14.30
C GLU A 209 31.94 8.85 -15.35
N PHE A 210 30.89 8.19 -15.83
CA PHE A 210 29.95 8.81 -16.77
C PHE A 210 29.26 10.05 -16.19
N MET A 211 28.80 9.98 -14.94
CA MET A 211 28.16 11.12 -14.29
C MET A 211 29.13 12.31 -14.12
N LYS A 212 30.42 12.06 -13.85
CA LYS A 212 31.45 13.12 -13.85
C LYS A 212 31.57 13.78 -15.23
N LEU A 213 31.54 12.99 -16.32
CA LEU A 213 31.56 13.53 -17.69
C LEU A 213 30.32 14.38 -17.97
N VAL A 214 29.14 13.91 -17.57
CA VAL A 214 27.87 14.66 -17.72
C VAL A 214 27.94 15.99 -16.97
N LEU A 215 28.44 16.00 -15.73
CA LEU A 215 28.59 17.23 -14.94
C LEU A 215 29.56 18.22 -15.61
N GLN A 216 30.67 17.74 -16.16
CA GLN A 216 31.60 18.58 -16.92
C GLN A 216 30.91 19.20 -18.15
N LEU A 217 30.12 18.40 -18.88
CA LEU A 217 29.38 18.83 -20.06
C LEU A 217 28.32 19.89 -19.69
N LEU A 218 27.52 19.65 -18.66
CA LEU A 218 26.53 20.60 -18.16
C LEU A 218 27.16 21.91 -17.70
N ARG A 219 28.31 21.85 -17.02
CA ARG A 219 29.06 23.05 -16.60
C ARG A 219 29.51 23.89 -17.79
N ARG A 220 29.95 23.26 -18.89
CA ARG A 220 30.27 23.97 -20.16
C ARG A 220 29.03 24.62 -20.79
N LEU A 221 27.87 24.03 -20.60
CA LEU A 221 26.59 24.58 -21.02
C LEU A 221 26.04 25.68 -20.08
N GLY A 222 26.73 25.99 -18.98
CA GLY A 222 26.35 27.06 -18.05
C GLY A 222 25.36 26.62 -16.97
N TYR A 223 25.27 25.32 -16.69
CA TYR A 223 24.54 24.81 -15.53
C TYR A 223 25.29 25.18 -14.24
N ASN A 224 24.68 26.03 -13.42
CA ASN A 224 25.06 26.25 -12.03
C ASN A 224 24.15 25.35 -11.20
N GLY A 225 24.71 24.38 -10.50
CA GLY A 225 23.95 23.46 -9.65
C GLY A 225 23.47 24.20 -8.41
N ASP A 226 22.25 24.72 -8.48
CA ASP A 226 21.47 25.18 -7.32
C ASP A 226 20.65 24.00 -6.75
#